data_AF-A0A5B7W6L6-F1
#
_entry.id   AF-A0A5B7W6L6-F1
#
_cell.length_a   1.000
_cell.length_b   1.000
_cell.length_c   1.000
_cell.angle_alpha   90.00
_cell.angle_beta   90.00
_cell.angle_gamma   90.00
#
_symmetry.space_group_name_H-M   'P 1'
#
loop_
_entity.id
_entity.type
_entity.pdbx_description
1 polymer ?
#
loop_
_entity_poly.entity_id
_entity_poly.type
_entity_poly.pdbx_seq_one_letter_code
_entity_poly.pdbx_strand_id
1 'polypeptide(L)'
;MTNSNMYEDDSSLLEQGDPLIDGRAFRRCLGQYPTGVSIITAQQGDKRVGMAVNSFAAVSLDPALVLWSIRCESASAATFIEASHFAISVLAADQVEVSQLFGSGHEDRFKLVQWLPDAAGAPLIKGAIAHLQCRLAKVYEGGDHWILVGQVEHYARFAGEPLVFSQGQYAVTQNHPQVAVGVQKGATSKPTLEDPLFTSLLTSTSQHMSRLFQAHRQALGVTMATSRVLSHLAQGAATIDSLEHDSLLGRGAIEDALNELKNQGFVQLNSGDYSLTESGLQKRQALTARAKEFTAEQLAGVSDADIAAASRVLQKLLGH
;
A
#
# COMPACT_ATOMS: atom_id res chain seq x y z
N MET A 1 -37.53 2.63 -2.83
CA MET A 1 -37.48 1.29 -3.43
C MET A 1 -36.36 0.56 -2.73
N THR A 2 -36.70 -0.38 -1.86
CA THR A 2 -35.74 -1.22 -1.12
C THR A 2 -34.99 -2.08 -2.13
N ASN A 3 -33.68 -1.84 -2.27
CA ASN A 3 -32.82 -2.72 -3.06
C ASN A 3 -32.91 -4.11 -2.46
N SER A 4 -33.48 -5.04 -3.22
CA SER A 4 -33.41 -6.47 -2.96
C SER A 4 -31.92 -6.83 -2.86
N ASN A 5 -31.56 -7.52 -1.77
CA ASN A 5 -30.19 -7.90 -1.42
C ASN A 5 -29.63 -8.82 -2.51
N MET A 6 -28.92 -8.26 -3.48
CA MET A 6 -28.45 -8.97 -4.67
C MET A 6 -27.41 -10.06 -4.36
N TYR A 7 -26.87 -10.08 -3.14
CA TYR A 7 -25.79 -10.95 -2.69
C TYR A 7 -26.16 -11.78 -1.44
N GLU A 8 -27.45 -11.93 -1.12
CA GLU A 8 -27.93 -12.55 0.14
C GLU A 8 -27.44 -13.99 0.36
N ASP A 9 -27.18 -14.74 -0.72
CA ASP A 9 -26.73 -16.14 -0.67
C ASP A 9 -25.21 -16.33 -0.87
N ASP A 10 -24.42 -15.26 -1.00
CA ASP A 10 -22.97 -15.37 -1.20
C ASP A 10 -22.22 -15.38 0.14
N SER A 11 -21.91 -16.58 0.63
CA SER A 11 -21.12 -16.79 1.85
C SER A 11 -19.71 -16.16 1.84
N SER A 12 -19.22 -15.73 0.67
CA SER A 12 -17.93 -15.04 0.54
C SER A 12 -18.04 -13.51 0.60
N LEU A 13 -19.25 -12.95 0.59
CA LEU A 13 -19.51 -11.52 0.71
C LEU A 13 -19.00 -11.01 2.06
N LEU A 14 -18.04 -10.09 2.02
CA LEU A 14 -17.50 -9.46 3.23
C LEU A 14 -18.31 -8.25 3.66
N GLU A 15 -18.76 -7.43 2.72
CA GLU A 15 -19.43 -6.14 2.99
C GLU A 15 -20.20 -5.66 1.76
N GLN A 16 -21.34 -5.02 1.96
CA GLN A 16 -22.13 -4.33 0.94
C GLN A 16 -22.85 -3.13 1.57
N GLY A 17 -23.15 -2.10 0.77
CA GLY A 17 -23.86 -0.92 1.26
C GLY A 17 -24.00 0.19 0.23
N ASP A 18 -24.62 1.29 0.64
CA ASP A 18 -24.71 2.53 -0.13
C ASP A 18 -23.51 3.43 0.20
N PRO A 19 -22.70 3.85 -0.79
CA PRO A 19 -21.59 4.79 -0.58
C PRO A 19 -21.98 6.10 0.12
N LEU A 20 -23.24 6.54 0.00
CA LEU A 20 -23.75 7.74 0.68
C LEU A 20 -23.96 7.54 2.18
N ILE A 21 -24.11 6.29 2.63
CA ILE A 21 -24.33 5.92 4.04
C ILE A 21 -23.00 5.57 4.71
N ASP A 22 -22.16 4.75 4.05
CA ASP A 22 -20.85 4.36 4.57
C ASP A 22 -19.73 4.53 3.53
N GLY A 23 -19.18 5.75 3.46
CA GLY A 23 -18.05 6.06 2.59
C GLY A 23 -16.76 5.30 2.93
N ARG A 24 -16.59 4.80 4.18
CA ARG A 24 -15.42 4.00 4.54
C ARG A 24 -15.53 2.58 3.97
N ALA A 25 -16.72 1.98 4.03
CA ALA A 25 -17.00 0.71 3.34
C ALA A 25 -16.74 0.83 1.84
N PHE A 26 -17.23 1.91 1.21
CA PHE A 26 -16.96 2.16 -0.21
C PHE A 26 -15.45 2.32 -0.50
N ARG A 27 -14.71 3.05 0.35
CA ARG A 27 -13.24 3.17 0.22
C ARG A 27 -12.52 1.82 0.33
N ARG A 28 -12.93 0.95 1.28
CA ARG A 28 -12.38 -0.41 1.40
C ARG A 28 -12.64 -1.24 0.13
N CYS A 29 -13.83 -1.11 -0.45
CA CYS A 29 -14.19 -1.74 -1.72
C CYS A 29 -13.27 -1.25 -2.85
N LEU A 30 -13.07 0.06 -3.01
CA LEU A 30 -12.13 0.61 -3.99
C LEU A 30 -10.68 0.12 -3.78
N GLY A 31 -10.28 -0.11 -2.54
CA GLY A 31 -8.97 -0.66 -2.19
C GLY A 31 -8.71 -2.07 -2.72
N GLN A 32 -9.73 -2.79 -3.20
CA GLN A 32 -9.56 -4.09 -3.87
C GLN A 32 -8.88 -3.98 -5.23
N TYR A 33 -8.86 -2.79 -5.85
CA TYR A 33 -8.12 -2.52 -7.07
C TYR A 33 -6.69 -2.05 -6.73
N PRO A 34 -5.66 -2.91 -6.86
CA PRO A 34 -4.28 -2.51 -6.56
C PRO A 34 -3.76 -1.50 -7.58
N THR A 35 -2.96 -0.55 -7.12
CA THR A 35 -2.32 0.45 -7.98
C THR A 35 -0.84 0.59 -7.66
N GLY A 36 -0.08 1.15 -8.60
CA GLY A 36 1.25 1.67 -8.29
C GLY A 36 1.15 2.96 -7.47
N VAL A 37 2.24 3.36 -6.83
CA VAL A 37 2.34 4.64 -6.13
C VAL A 37 3.18 5.62 -6.94
N SER A 38 2.71 6.86 -7.06
CA SER A 38 3.43 7.93 -7.75
C SER A 38 3.48 9.20 -6.92
N ILE A 39 4.55 9.97 -7.03
CA ILE A 39 4.62 11.34 -6.54
C ILE A 39 4.35 12.27 -7.72
N ILE A 40 3.32 13.10 -7.59
CA ILE A 40 3.07 14.18 -8.54
C ILE A 40 3.64 15.45 -7.96
N THR A 41 4.38 16.21 -8.76
CA THR A 41 4.98 17.47 -8.36
C THR A 41 4.71 18.56 -9.39
N ALA A 42 4.67 19.81 -8.94
CA ALA A 42 4.59 20.97 -9.80
C ALA A 42 5.33 22.14 -9.15
N GLN A 43 5.70 23.11 -9.97
CA GLN A 43 6.26 24.37 -9.51
C GLN A 43 5.50 25.53 -10.15
N GLN A 44 5.09 26.50 -9.33
CA GLN A 44 4.51 27.76 -9.77
C GLN A 44 5.23 28.91 -9.08
N GLY A 45 5.97 29.72 -9.85
CA GLY A 45 6.93 30.67 -9.29
C GLY A 45 7.96 29.95 -8.40
N ASP A 46 8.12 30.42 -7.17
CA ASP A 46 9.01 29.79 -6.17
C ASP A 46 8.34 28.67 -5.36
N LYS A 47 7.02 28.49 -5.51
CA LYS A 47 6.25 27.51 -4.74
C LYS A 47 6.32 26.14 -5.41
N ARG A 48 6.94 25.17 -4.73
CA ARG A 48 6.93 23.75 -5.12
C ARG A 48 5.88 23.01 -4.33
N VAL A 49 5.11 22.19 -5.01
CA VAL A 49 4.13 21.29 -4.39
C VAL A 49 4.39 19.88 -4.85
N GLY A 50 4.10 18.92 -3.98
CA GLY A 50 4.16 17.52 -4.34
C GLY A 50 3.34 16.67 -3.40
N MET A 51 2.74 15.62 -3.94
CA MET A 51 1.94 14.68 -3.16
C MET A 51 2.03 13.26 -3.70
N ALA A 52 1.89 12.29 -2.79
CA ALA A 52 1.73 10.90 -3.16
C ALA A 52 0.29 10.67 -3.67
N VAL A 53 0.17 10.02 -4.82
CA VAL A 53 -1.11 9.65 -5.42
C VAL A 53 -1.06 8.22 -5.94
N ASN A 54 -2.21 7.58 -5.85
CA ASN A 54 -2.44 6.24 -6.38
C ASN A 54 -3.65 6.23 -7.36
N SER A 55 -4.12 7.42 -7.76
CA SER A 55 -5.18 7.68 -8.74
C SER A 55 -4.65 7.87 -10.17
N PHE A 56 -3.33 7.74 -10.36
CA PHE A 56 -2.69 7.85 -11.66
C PHE A 56 -3.14 6.74 -12.62
N ALA A 57 -3.42 7.12 -13.87
CA ALA A 57 -3.70 6.17 -14.94
C ALA A 57 -3.21 6.69 -16.30
N ALA A 58 -2.81 5.77 -17.18
CA ALA A 58 -2.60 6.05 -18.59
C ALA A 58 -3.95 6.19 -19.31
N VAL A 59 -4.06 7.14 -20.24
CA VAL A 59 -5.31 7.45 -20.96
C VAL A 59 -5.19 7.14 -22.45
N SER A 60 -4.12 7.62 -23.09
CA SER A 60 -3.94 7.49 -24.53
C SER A 60 -2.45 7.40 -24.88
N LEU A 61 -2.15 6.69 -25.98
CA LEU A 61 -0.81 6.63 -26.56
C LEU A 61 -0.60 7.72 -27.62
N ASP A 62 -1.64 8.09 -28.37
CA ASP A 62 -1.58 9.16 -29.38
C ASP A 62 -2.86 10.03 -29.35
N PRO A 63 -2.79 11.28 -28.86
CA PRO A 63 -1.64 11.88 -28.18
C PRO A 63 -1.34 11.16 -26.86
N ALA A 64 -0.07 11.22 -26.40
CA ALA A 64 0.36 10.59 -25.15
C ALA A 64 -0.25 11.29 -23.93
N LEU A 65 -1.34 10.74 -23.39
CA LEU A 65 -2.11 11.32 -22.30
C LEU A 65 -2.12 10.43 -21.06
N VAL A 66 -2.02 11.07 -19.90
CA VAL A 66 -2.18 10.48 -18.57
C VAL A 66 -3.15 11.32 -17.75
N LEU A 67 -3.71 10.74 -16.70
CA LEU A 67 -4.52 11.47 -15.73
C LEU A 67 -4.19 11.09 -14.29
N TRP A 68 -4.60 11.95 -13.37
CA TRP A 68 -4.65 11.70 -11.94
C TRP A 68 -5.66 12.65 -11.29
N SER A 69 -6.01 12.39 -10.04
CA SER A 69 -7.01 13.18 -9.32
C SER A 69 -6.49 13.74 -8.00
N ILE A 70 -6.90 14.97 -7.68
CA ILE A 70 -6.58 15.68 -6.43
C ILE A 70 -7.85 16.20 -5.78
N ARG A 71 -7.95 16.13 -4.45
CA ARG A 71 -9.08 16.69 -3.70
C ARG A 71 -9.23 18.18 -3.96
N CYS A 72 -10.46 18.63 -4.13
CA CYS A 72 -10.78 20.04 -4.33
C CYS A 72 -10.27 20.93 -3.19
N GLU A 73 -10.31 20.43 -1.95
CA GLU A 73 -9.88 21.15 -0.74
C GLU A 73 -8.37 21.02 -0.45
N SER A 74 -7.60 20.31 -1.29
CA SER A 74 -6.16 20.17 -1.07
C SER A 74 -5.47 21.54 -1.13
N ALA A 75 -4.59 21.83 -0.16
CA ALA A 75 -3.81 23.06 -0.11
C ALA A 75 -2.88 23.24 -1.34
N SER A 76 -2.57 22.16 -2.07
CA SER A 76 -1.79 22.19 -3.30
C SER A 76 -2.63 22.26 -4.58
N ALA A 77 -3.96 22.14 -4.51
CA ALA A 77 -4.84 22.07 -5.69
C ALA A 77 -4.68 23.27 -6.61
N ALA A 78 -4.77 24.49 -6.08
CA ALA A 78 -4.59 25.72 -6.86
C ALA A 78 -3.25 25.74 -7.60
N THR A 79 -2.16 25.34 -6.93
CA THR A 79 -0.83 25.33 -7.53
C THR A 79 -0.72 24.33 -8.68
N PHE A 80 -1.33 23.15 -8.59
CA PHE A 80 -1.34 22.20 -9.71
C PHE A 80 -2.21 22.66 -10.88
N ILE A 81 -3.31 23.36 -10.62
CA ILE A 81 -4.23 23.86 -11.66
C ILE A 81 -3.63 25.07 -12.40
N GLU A 82 -2.89 25.92 -11.69
CA GLU A 82 -2.26 27.12 -12.25
C GLU A 82 -0.91 26.83 -12.93
N ALA A 83 -0.21 25.76 -12.53
CA ALA A 83 1.05 25.37 -13.14
C ALA A 83 0.82 24.88 -14.57
N SER A 84 1.68 25.33 -15.49
CA SER A 84 1.64 24.89 -16.88
C SER A 84 2.08 23.42 -17.04
N HIS A 85 2.93 22.94 -16.14
CA HIS A 85 3.51 21.60 -16.18
C HIS A 85 3.50 20.96 -14.79
N PHE A 86 3.48 19.64 -14.80
CA PHE A 86 3.67 18.82 -13.62
C PHE A 86 4.49 17.59 -14.00
N ALA A 87 5.19 17.02 -13.03
CA ALA A 87 5.97 15.82 -13.20
C ALA A 87 5.38 14.66 -12.39
N ILE A 88 5.50 13.45 -12.92
CA ILE A 88 5.08 12.21 -12.29
C ILE A 88 6.31 11.35 -12.05
N SER A 89 6.53 10.94 -10.81
CA SER A 89 7.57 9.99 -10.43
C SER A 89 6.94 8.70 -9.90
N VAL A 90 6.99 7.61 -10.66
CA VAL A 90 6.48 6.30 -10.25
C VAL A 90 7.49 5.63 -9.32
N LEU A 91 7.09 5.37 -8.08
CA LEU A 91 8.01 4.95 -7.02
C LEU A 91 8.46 3.50 -7.14
N ALA A 92 9.73 3.26 -6.78
CA ALA A 92 10.29 1.93 -6.60
C ALA A 92 9.82 1.30 -5.28
N ALA A 93 9.84 -0.04 -5.19
CA ALA A 93 9.36 -0.81 -4.05
C ALA A 93 10.03 -0.47 -2.70
N ASP A 94 11.25 0.08 -2.72
CA ASP A 94 12.00 0.52 -1.54
C ASP A 94 11.71 1.98 -1.13
N GLN A 95 10.84 2.70 -1.83
CA GLN A 95 10.54 4.12 -1.58
C GLN A 95 9.28 4.35 -0.72
N VAL A 96 8.98 3.46 0.22
CA VAL A 96 7.85 3.60 1.16
C VAL A 96 7.93 4.91 1.94
N GLU A 97 9.12 5.26 2.45
CA GLU A 97 9.34 6.49 3.22
C GLU A 97 9.06 7.76 2.40
N VAL A 98 9.42 7.75 1.11
CA VAL A 98 9.13 8.86 0.19
C VAL A 98 7.61 8.99 -0.02
N SER A 99 6.92 7.87 -0.23
CA SER A 99 5.45 7.86 -0.33
C SER A 99 4.80 8.44 0.92
N GLN A 100 5.21 7.99 2.11
CA GLN A 100 4.70 8.48 3.40
C GLN A 100 4.96 9.98 3.57
N LEU A 101 6.18 10.44 3.29
CA LEU A 101 6.55 11.85 3.40
C LEU A 101 5.68 12.73 2.49
N PHE A 102 5.47 12.33 1.24
CA PHE A 102 4.66 13.11 0.29
C PHE A 102 3.14 12.90 0.48
N GLY A 103 2.72 11.83 1.16
CA GLY A 103 1.36 11.65 1.65
C GLY A 103 1.06 12.45 2.93
N SER A 104 2.10 12.85 3.66
CA SER A 104 1.99 13.64 4.88
C SER A 104 1.72 15.13 4.59
N GLY A 105 1.39 15.90 5.64
CA GLY A 105 1.30 17.36 5.61
C GLY A 105 2.63 18.10 5.80
N HIS A 106 3.77 17.41 5.79
CA HIS A 106 5.08 17.98 6.14
C HIS A 106 5.50 19.14 5.21
N GLU A 107 5.83 20.31 5.79
CA GLU A 107 6.12 21.53 5.03
C GLU A 107 7.44 21.44 4.25
N ASP A 108 8.47 20.86 4.85
CA ASP A 108 9.85 20.81 4.31
C ASP A 108 10.20 19.55 3.51
N ARG A 109 9.21 18.83 2.97
CA ARG A 109 9.40 17.52 2.30
C ARG A 109 10.48 17.51 1.20
N PHE A 110 10.60 18.59 0.42
CA PHE A 110 11.59 18.71 -0.65
C PHE A 110 13.04 18.91 -0.16
N LYS A 111 13.26 19.18 1.13
CA LYS A 111 14.59 19.20 1.76
C LYS A 111 15.04 17.80 2.21
N LEU A 112 14.08 16.90 2.42
CA LEU A 112 14.32 15.55 2.97
C LEU A 112 14.49 14.49 1.88
N VAL A 113 14.17 14.81 0.62
CA VAL A 113 14.26 13.89 -0.52
C VAL A 113 15.09 14.52 -1.63
N GLN A 114 15.91 13.70 -2.30
CA GLN A 114 16.63 14.15 -3.48
C GLN A 114 15.72 14.19 -4.70
N TRP A 115 15.79 15.29 -5.45
CA TRP A 115 15.04 15.48 -6.68
C TRP A 115 15.90 16.19 -7.73
N LEU A 116 15.41 16.20 -8.97
CA LEU A 116 15.99 16.90 -10.12
C LEU A 116 14.91 17.80 -10.73
N PRO A 117 15.20 19.02 -11.18
CA PRO A 117 14.21 19.79 -11.93
C PRO A 117 13.98 19.13 -13.30
N ASP A 118 12.73 19.10 -13.76
CA ASP A 118 12.42 18.84 -15.15
C ASP A 118 12.67 20.08 -16.03
N ALA A 119 12.37 19.99 -17.33
CA ALA A 119 12.57 21.10 -18.27
C ALA A 119 11.71 22.35 -17.94
N ALA A 120 10.60 22.18 -17.22
CA ALA A 120 9.70 23.25 -16.80
C ALA A 120 9.89 23.64 -15.31
N GLY A 121 10.84 23.01 -14.61
CA GLY A 121 11.13 23.24 -13.19
C GLY A 121 10.35 22.36 -12.21
N ALA A 122 9.45 21.49 -12.65
CA ALA A 122 8.74 20.57 -11.78
C ALA A 122 9.69 19.48 -11.22
N PRO A 123 9.68 19.20 -9.91
CA PRO A 123 10.61 18.24 -9.30
C PRO A 123 10.40 16.75 -9.66
N LEU A 124 11.39 16.11 -10.26
CA LEU A 124 11.47 14.65 -10.46
C LEU A 124 12.16 13.97 -9.27
N ILE A 125 11.47 13.04 -8.61
CA ILE A 125 11.99 12.36 -7.42
C ILE A 125 13.04 11.32 -7.84
N LYS A 126 14.26 11.41 -7.26
CA LYS A 126 15.32 10.43 -7.57
C LYS A 126 14.97 9.05 -7.01
N GLY A 127 15.47 8.00 -7.66
CA GLY A 127 15.22 6.60 -7.29
C GLY A 127 13.89 6.04 -7.81
N ALA A 128 13.00 6.88 -8.33
CA ALA A 128 11.78 6.44 -9.00
C ALA A 128 12.09 5.59 -10.24
N ILE A 129 11.24 4.59 -10.51
CA ILE A 129 11.39 3.66 -11.65
C ILE A 129 10.83 4.20 -12.96
N ALA A 130 10.06 5.29 -12.91
CA ALA A 130 9.68 6.04 -14.10
C ALA A 130 9.47 7.52 -13.78
N HIS A 131 9.78 8.35 -14.77
CA HIS A 131 9.55 9.80 -14.77
C HIS A 131 8.72 10.18 -15.99
N LEU A 132 7.69 11.00 -15.80
CA LEU A 132 6.91 11.59 -16.87
C LEU A 132 6.84 13.10 -16.65
N GLN A 133 7.22 13.87 -17.65
CA GLN A 133 7.14 15.33 -17.67
C GLN A 133 5.92 15.70 -18.51
N CYS A 134 4.95 16.34 -17.87
CA CYS A 134 3.63 16.52 -18.44
C CYS A 134 3.28 18.00 -18.54
N ARG A 135 2.83 18.43 -19.71
CA ARG A 135 2.09 19.69 -19.82
C ARG A 135 0.65 19.47 -19.40
N LEU A 136 0.10 20.35 -18.57
CA LEU A 136 -1.31 20.31 -18.19
C LEU A 136 -2.17 20.56 -19.44
N ALA A 137 -2.97 19.56 -19.82
CA ALA A 137 -3.81 19.62 -21.02
C ALA A 137 -5.24 20.05 -20.67
N LYS A 138 -5.81 19.51 -19.59
CA LYS A 138 -7.17 19.84 -19.17
C LYS A 138 -7.43 19.49 -17.70
N VAL A 139 -8.35 20.22 -17.09
CA VAL A 139 -8.89 19.95 -15.75
C VAL A 139 -10.39 19.71 -15.87
N TYR A 140 -10.89 18.67 -15.21
CA TYR A 140 -12.32 18.34 -15.15
C TYR A 140 -12.78 18.25 -13.70
N GLU A 141 -14.06 18.56 -13.46
CA GLU A 141 -14.73 18.25 -12.21
C GLU A 141 -14.95 16.73 -12.09
N GLY A 142 -14.67 16.17 -10.91
CA GLY A 142 -14.80 14.75 -10.58
C GLY A 142 -15.45 14.52 -9.22
N GLY A 143 -16.48 15.30 -8.87
CA GLY A 143 -17.09 15.27 -7.54
C GLY A 143 -16.27 16.06 -6.52
N ASP A 144 -15.76 15.41 -5.47
CA ASP A 144 -14.88 16.01 -4.46
C ASP A 144 -13.41 16.13 -4.92
N HIS A 145 -13.13 15.81 -6.18
CA HIS A 145 -11.80 15.90 -6.79
C HIS A 145 -11.81 16.67 -8.10
N TRP A 146 -10.67 17.27 -8.42
CA TRP A 146 -10.28 17.66 -9.76
C TRP A 146 -9.59 16.49 -10.46
N ILE A 147 -9.94 16.23 -11.72
CA ILE A 147 -9.24 15.29 -12.60
C ILE A 147 -8.33 16.10 -13.51
N LEU A 148 -7.02 15.92 -13.38
CA LEU A 148 -6.01 16.60 -14.19
C LEU A 148 -5.53 15.65 -15.27
N VAL A 149 -5.67 16.06 -16.53
CA VAL A 149 -5.15 15.36 -17.70
C VAL A 149 -3.87 16.06 -18.16
N GLY A 150 -2.78 15.30 -18.23
CA GLY A 150 -1.48 15.77 -18.72
C GLY A 150 -1.12 15.13 -20.05
N GLN A 151 -0.54 15.92 -20.95
CA GLN A 151 0.13 15.41 -22.14
C GLN A 151 1.61 15.19 -21.82
N VAL A 152 2.07 13.95 -21.99
CA VAL A 152 3.47 13.57 -21.72
C VAL A 152 4.34 14.10 -22.85
N GLU A 153 5.30 14.95 -22.52
CA GLU A 153 6.24 15.55 -23.49
C GLU A 153 7.60 14.84 -23.43
N HIS A 154 8.02 14.43 -22.23
CA HIS A 154 9.22 13.62 -22.02
C HIS A 154 8.97 12.53 -20.97
N TYR A 155 9.66 11.39 -21.12
CA TYR A 155 9.60 10.31 -20.15
C TYR A 155 10.96 9.62 -20.00
N ALA A 156 11.16 8.98 -18.85
CA ALA A 156 12.27 8.07 -18.60
C ALA A 156 11.77 6.83 -17.85
N ARG A 157 12.39 5.69 -18.12
CA ARG A 157 12.11 4.41 -17.45
C ARG A 157 13.41 3.81 -16.93
N PHE A 158 13.37 3.32 -15.71
CA PHE A 158 14.50 2.69 -15.03
C PHE A 158 14.16 1.24 -14.67
N ALA A 159 15.18 0.46 -14.34
CA ALA A 159 14.99 -0.88 -13.81
C ALA A 159 14.58 -0.81 -12.33
N GLY A 160 13.80 -1.80 -11.87
CA GLY A 160 13.33 -1.90 -10.49
C GLY A 160 11.90 -2.43 -10.42
N GLU A 161 11.49 -2.86 -9.23
CA GLU A 161 10.11 -3.27 -8.95
C GLU A 161 9.28 -2.06 -8.49
N PRO A 162 8.01 -1.93 -8.91
CA PRO A 162 7.14 -0.84 -8.48
C PRO A 162 6.70 -0.98 -7.02
N LEU A 163 6.56 0.15 -6.33
CA LEU A 163 5.79 0.19 -5.09
C LEU A 163 4.30 0.02 -5.39
N VAL A 164 3.67 -0.98 -4.78
CA VAL A 164 2.25 -1.26 -4.93
C VAL A 164 1.50 -0.80 -3.69
N PHE A 165 0.29 -0.28 -3.90
CA PHE A 165 -0.67 0.00 -2.84
C PHE A 165 -1.96 -0.79 -3.09
N SER A 166 -2.40 -1.55 -2.09
CA SER A 166 -3.61 -2.35 -2.18
C SER A 166 -4.23 -2.53 -0.79
N GLN A 167 -5.56 -2.44 -0.70
CA GLN A 167 -6.32 -2.63 0.53
C GLN A 167 -5.79 -1.80 1.72
N GLY A 168 -5.30 -0.59 1.44
CA GLY A 168 -4.75 0.33 2.46
C GLY A 168 -3.30 0.05 2.87
N GLN A 169 -2.58 -0.82 2.15
CA GLN A 169 -1.25 -1.29 2.54
C GLN A 169 -0.25 -1.20 1.39
N TYR A 170 1.01 -1.00 1.74
CA TYR A 170 2.10 -1.19 0.79
C TYR A 170 2.33 -2.68 0.52
N ALA A 171 2.60 -2.99 -0.75
CA ALA A 171 2.83 -4.34 -1.24
C ALA A 171 3.95 -4.33 -2.28
N VAL A 172 4.44 -5.53 -2.61
CA VAL A 172 5.41 -5.77 -3.67
C VAL A 172 4.76 -6.57 -4.79
N THR A 173 5.19 -6.31 -6.03
CA THR A 173 4.84 -7.14 -7.17
C THR A 173 5.47 -8.52 -7.05
N GLN A 174 4.73 -9.51 -7.54
CA GLN A 174 5.27 -10.83 -7.79
C GLN A 174 4.73 -11.35 -9.12
N ASN A 175 5.59 -12.01 -9.88
CA ASN A 175 5.18 -12.65 -11.12
C ASN A 175 4.18 -13.77 -10.81
N HIS A 176 3.07 -13.79 -11.54
CA HIS A 176 2.07 -14.84 -11.37
C HIS A 176 2.69 -16.21 -11.70
N PRO A 177 2.57 -17.23 -10.83
CA PRO A 177 3.28 -18.50 -11.00
C PRO A 177 2.90 -19.22 -12.29
N GLN A 178 1.67 -19.08 -12.78
CA GLN A 178 1.24 -19.69 -14.04
C GLN A 178 1.84 -19.03 -15.29
N VAL A 179 2.35 -17.79 -15.18
CA VAL A 179 2.99 -17.06 -16.28
C VAL A 179 4.51 -17.25 -16.26
N ALA A 180 5.10 -17.41 -15.07
CA ALA A 180 6.52 -17.65 -14.87
C ALA A 180 7.04 -18.95 -15.55
N VAL A 181 6.15 -19.91 -15.82
CA VAL A 181 6.48 -21.18 -16.50
C VAL A 181 6.58 -21.04 -18.04
N GLY A 182 6.29 -19.87 -18.60
CA GLY A 182 6.08 -19.69 -20.05
C GLY A 182 7.22 -19.14 -20.90
N VAL A 183 8.37 -18.74 -20.34
CA VAL A 183 9.48 -18.14 -21.11
C VAL A 183 10.64 -19.12 -21.27
N GLN A 184 10.39 -20.24 -21.94
CA GLN A 184 11.42 -20.98 -22.68
C GLN A 184 10.86 -21.43 -24.03
N LYS A 185 10.72 -20.49 -24.97
CA LYS A 185 10.65 -20.85 -26.40
C LYS A 185 12.07 -20.82 -26.95
N GLY A 186 12.72 -21.99 -26.94
CA GLY A 186 14.00 -22.18 -27.64
C GLY A 186 15.07 -23.00 -26.91
N ALA A 187 14.72 -24.06 -26.16
CA ALA A 187 15.70 -25.06 -25.78
C ALA A 187 15.04 -26.43 -25.70
N THR A 188 15.48 -27.35 -26.55
CA THR A 188 15.13 -28.77 -26.53
C THR A 188 15.84 -29.48 -25.39
N SER A 189 15.52 -29.11 -24.16
CA SER A 189 15.93 -29.86 -22.97
C SER A 189 14.78 -29.85 -21.98
N LYS A 190 14.33 -31.04 -21.56
CA LYS A 190 13.45 -31.20 -20.40
C LYS A 190 14.04 -30.35 -19.26
N PRO A 191 13.28 -29.44 -18.63
CA PRO A 191 13.80 -28.72 -17.47
C PRO A 191 14.01 -29.76 -16.37
N THR A 192 15.27 -30.07 -16.09
CA THR A 192 15.68 -30.61 -14.80
C THR A 192 15.21 -29.58 -13.77
N LEU A 193 14.24 -29.96 -12.93
CA LEU A 193 13.85 -29.15 -11.77
C LEU A 193 15.10 -29.04 -10.88
N GLU A 194 15.88 -27.99 -11.05
CA GLU A 194 16.82 -27.55 -10.02
C GLU A 194 16.01 -27.27 -8.75
N ASP A 195 16.57 -27.62 -7.58
CA ASP A 195 15.95 -27.34 -6.30
C ASP A 195 15.50 -25.87 -6.26
N PRO A 196 14.25 -25.58 -5.86
CA PRO A 196 13.75 -24.21 -5.87
C PRO A 196 14.68 -23.32 -5.05
N LEU A 197 15.14 -22.22 -5.66
CA LEU A 197 16.01 -21.24 -5.01
C LEU A 197 15.43 -20.86 -3.64
N PHE A 198 16.30 -20.79 -2.62
CA PHE A 198 15.89 -20.52 -1.24
C PHE A 198 15.00 -19.26 -1.13
N THR A 199 15.28 -18.21 -1.92
CA THR A 199 14.48 -16.98 -1.98
C THR A 199 13.08 -17.17 -2.55
N SER A 200 12.91 -18.08 -3.52
CA SER A 200 11.59 -18.47 -4.04
C SER A 200 10.79 -19.20 -2.96
N LEU A 201 11.44 -20.09 -2.20
CA LEU A 201 10.79 -20.80 -1.09
C LEU A 201 10.32 -19.82 0.00
N LEU A 202 11.16 -18.85 0.39
CA LEU A 202 10.76 -17.83 1.37
C LEU A 202 9.50 -17.06 0.91
N THR A 203 9.48 -16.66 -0.35
CA THR A 203 8.42 -15.84 -0.94
C THR A 203 7.10 -16.62 -1.01
N SER A 204 7.13 -17.81 -1.63
CA SER A 204 5.94 -18.65 -1.80
C SER A 204 5.39 -19.15 -0.46
N THR A 205 6.26 -19.49 0.50
CA THR A 205 5.85 -19.90 1.85
C THR A 205 5.21 -18.74 2.61
N SER A 206 5.82 -17.55 2.59
CA SER A 206 5.25 -16.36 3.25
C SER A 206 3.83 -16.05 2.76
N GLN A 207 3.61 -16.10 1.44
CA GLN A 207 2.28 -15.91 0.85
C GLN A 207 1.30 -17.02 1.25
N HIS A 208 1.74 -18.27 1.20
CA HIS A 208 0.91 -19.41 1.53
C HIS A 208 0.42 -19.35 2.98
N MET A 209 1.35 -19.10 3.91
CA MET A 209 1.06 -18.93 5.33
C MET A 209 0.14 -17.73 5.56
N SER A 210 0.41 -16.58 4.91
CA SER A 210 -0.42 -15.37 5.04
C SER A 210 -1.87 -15.55 4.60
N ARG A 211 -2.08 -16.32 3.52
CA ARG A 211 -3.40 -16.67 2.98
C ARG A 211 -4.15 -17.61 3.93
N LEU A 212 -3.51 -18.68 4.37
CA LEU A 212 -4.13 -19.63 5.30
C LEU A 212 -4.51 -18.95 6.63
N PHE A 213 -3.67 -18.05 7.14
CA PHE A 213 -3.96 -17.32 8.37
C PHE A 213 -5.08 -16.26 8.22
N GLN A 214 -5.55 -15.96 7.01
CA GLN A 214 -6.63 -14.99 6.79
C GLN A 214 -7.94 -15.41 7.48
N ALA A 215 -8.32 -16.68 7.38
CA ALA A 215 -9.52 -17.21 8.05
C ALA A 215 -9.41 -17.11 9.58
N HIS A 216 -8.19 -17.26 10.13
CA HIS A 216 -7.95 -17.12 11.57
C HIS A 216 -8.10 -15.67 12.05
N ARG A 217 -7.69 -14.68 11.24
CA ARG A 217 -7.92 -13.25 11.52
C ARG A 217 -9.41 -12.89 11.49
N GLN A 218 -10.12 -13.36 10.46
CA GLN A 218 -11.57 -13.15 10.33
C GLN A 218 -12.35 -13.75 11.51
N ALA A 219 -12.00 -14.96 11.96
CA ALA A 219 -12.62 -15.59 13.11
C ALA A 219 -12.48 -14.79 14.43
N LEU A 220 -11.46 -13.93 14.52
CA LEU A 220 -11.23 -13.04 15.66
C LEU A 220 -11.87 -11.66 15.47
N GLY A 221 -12.56 -11.42 14.34
CA GLY A 221 -13.13 -10.12 14.00
C GLY A 221 -12.08 -9.04 13.78
N VAL A 222 -10.87 -9.41 13.32
CA VAL A 222 -9.80 -8.47 13.02
C VAL A 222 -9.38 -8.58 11.56
N THR A 223 -9.08 -7.43 10.96
CA THR A 223 -8.47 -7.34 9.63
C THR A 223 -6.95 -7.41 9.75
N MET A 224 -6.24 -7.50 8.63
CA MET A 224 -4.78 -7.40 8.65
C MET A 224 -4.31 -6.02 9.16
N ALA A 225 -5.03 -4.94 8.80
CA ALA A 225 -4.71 -3.60 9.27
C ALA A 225 -4.86 -3.47 10.79
N THR A 226 -6.01 -3.87 11.34
CA THR A 226 -6.23 -3.83 12.81
C THR A 226 -5.28 -4.76 13.55
N SER A 227 -4.96 -5.93 12.98
CA SER A 227 -3.94 -6.85 13.52
C SER A 227 -2.55 -6.22 13.61
N ARG A 228 -2.12 -5.45 12.61
CA ARG A 228 -0.81 -4.77 12.63
C ARG A 228 -0.80 -3.62 13.64
N VAL A 229 -1.86 -2.80 13.67
CA VAL A 229 -2.01 -1.73 14.66
C VAL A 229 -1.99 -2.29 16.09
N LEU A 230 -2.77 -3.35 16.38
CA LEU A 230 -2.75 -4.03 17.67
C LEU A 230 -1.34 -4.56 18.02
N SER A 231 -0.61 -5.08 17.03
CA SER A 231 0.73 -5.64 17.24
C SER A 231 1.78 -4.58 17.55
N HIS A 232 1.67 -3.42 16.92
CA HIS A 232 2.53 -2.27 17.22
C HIS A 232 2.18 -1.67 18.59
N LEU A 233 0.89 -1.40 18.88
CA LEU A 233 0.46 -0.82 20.16
C LEU A 233 0.71 -1.73 21.37
N ALA A 234 0.95 -3.03 21.16
CA ALA A 234 1.38 -3.94 22.20
C ALA A 234 2.82 -3.69 22.69
N GLN A 235 3.63 -2.96 21.92
CA GLN A 235 5.00 -2.59 22.26
C GLN A 235 5.06 -1.25 23.02
N GLY A 236 4.03 -0.42 22.89
CA GLY A 236 3.94 0.88 23.55
C GLY A 236 2.82 1.74 22.97
N ALA A 237 2.53 2.87 23.62
CA ALA A 237 1.64 3.87 23.06
C ALA A 237 2.28 4.53 21.83
N ALA A 238 1.46 4.89 20.83
CA ALA A 238 1.94 5.38 19.55
C ALA A 238 1.04 6.48 18.96
N THR A 239 1.64 7.43 18.25
CA THR A 239 0.92 8.38 17.39
C THR A 239 0.63 7.75 16.03
N ILE A 240 -0.27 8.36 15.24
CA ILE A 240 -0.50 7.95 13.85
C ILE A 240 0.80 8.00 13.03
N ASP A 241 1.62 9.02 13.24
CA ASP A 241 2.90 9.18 12.52
C ASP A 241 3.87 8.03 12.83
N SER A 242 3.98 7.61 14.10
CA SER A 242 4.81 6.45 14.46
C SER A 242 4.23 5.13 13.92
N LEU A 243 2.91 4.98 13.88
CA LEU A 243 2.26 3.81 13.29
C LEU A 243 2.50 3.71 11.78
N GLU A 244 2.54 4.83 11.06
CA GLU A 244 2.84 4.84 9.62
C GLU A 244 4.22 4.26 9.34
N HIS A 245 5.23 4.68 10.10
CA HIS A 245 6.61 4.25 9.88
C HIS A 245 6.76 2.72 10.00
N ASP A 246 6.13 2.12 11.01
CA ASP A 246 6.43 0.73 11.39
C ASP A 246 5.38 -0.31 10.94
N SER A 247 4.21 0.10 10.45
CA SER A 247 3.11 -0.84 10.13
C SER A 247 2.96 -1.20 8.65
N LEU A 248 3.72 -0.55 7.76
CA LEU A 248 3.55 -0.65 6.29
C LEU A 248 2.10 -0.36 5.82
N LEU A 249 1.32 0.33 6.65
CA LEU A 249 -0.03 0.78 6.34
C LEU A 249 0.01 2.25 5.90
N GLY A 250 -0.90 2.65 5.02
CA GLY A 250 -1.11 4.07 4.72
C GLY A 250 -1.91 4.76 5.83
N ARG A 251 -1.75 6.09 5.95
CA ARG A 251 -2.45 6.95 6.94
C ARG A 251 -3.93 6.60 7.10
N GLY A 252 -4.67 6.64 5.99
CA GLY A 252 -6.11 6.39 6.02
C GLY A 252 -6.47 4.98 6.51
N ALA A 253 -5.65 3.97 6.22
CA ALA A 253 -5.87 2.62 6.72
C ALA A 253 -5.59 2.50 8.22
N ILE A 254 -4.62 3.25 8.73
CA ILE A 254 -4.34 3.37 10.16
C ILE A 254 -5.49 4.07 10.86
N GLU A 255 -5.96 5.19 10.33
CA GLU A 255 -7.10 5.94 10.88
C GLU A 255 -8.37 5.09 10.91
N ASP A 256 -8.69 4.39 9.81
CA ASP A 256 -9.84 3.50 9.73
C ASP A 256 -9.70 2.34 10.74
N ALA A 257 -8.52 1.73 10.85
CA ALA A 257 -8.24 0.66 11.81
C ALA A 257 -8.32 1.14 13.28
N LEU A 258 -7.78 2.32 13.60
CA LEU A 258 -7.83 2.90 14.94
C LEU A 258 -9.27 3.24 15.34
N ASN A 259 -10.07 3.79 14.42
CA ASN A 259 -11.48 4.05 14.65
C ASN A 259 -12.27 2.76 14.89
N GLU A 260 -12.02 1.72 14.09
CA GLU A 260 -12.62 0.40 14.27
C GLU A 260 -12.29 -0.18 15.65
N LEU A 261 -10.99 -0.22 16.01
CA LEU A 261 -10.52 -0.75 17.30
C LEU A 261 -11.04 0.07 18.48
N LYS A 262 -11.15 1.39 18.35
CA LYS A 262 -11.71 2.27 19.39
C LYS A 262 -13.20 2.01 19.59
N ASN A 263 -13.97 1.87 18.51
CA ASN A 263 -15.39 1.54 18.57
C ASN A 263 -15.66 0.18 19.22
N GLN A 264 -14.73 -0.77 19.03
CA GLN A 264 -14.77 -2.09 19.68
C GLN A 264 -14.24 -2.06 21.13
N GLY A 265 -13.76 -0.91 21.63
CA GLY A 265 -13.23 -0.74 22.98
C GLY A 265 -11.84 -1.33 23.20
N PHE A 266 -11.09 -1.65 22.13
CA PHE A 266 -9.75 -2.25 22.21
C PHE A 266 -8.62 -1.20 22.28
N VAL A 267 -8.89 0.02 21.80
CA VAL A 267 -7.91 1.10 21.77
C VAL A 267 -8.50 2.36 22.40
N GLN A 268 -7.67 3.09 23.15
CA GLN A 268 -8.00 4.40 23.73
C GLN A 268 -6.99 5.45 23.26
N LEU A 269 -7.45 6.71 23.18
CA LEU A 269 -6.65 7.88 22.80
C LEU A 269 -6.42 8.75 24.03
N ASN A 270 -5.16 8.90 24.45
CA ASN A 270 -4.75 9.69 25.61
C ASN A 270 -3.74 10.75 25.16
N SER A 271 -4.09 12.03 25.27
CA SER A 271 -3.18 13.16 24.99
C SER A 271 -2.48 13.11 23.61
N GLY A 272 -3.13 12.51 22.60
CA GLY A 272 -2.59 12.37 21.23
C GLY A 272 -2.02 10.99 20.92
N ASP A 273 -1.78 10.15 21.94
CA ASP A 273 -1.24 8.80 21.76
C ASP A 273 -2.33 7.73 21.88
N TYR A 274 -2.29 6.77 20.97
CA TYR A 274 -3.13 5.58 21.02
C TYR A 274 -2.46 4.51 21.88
N SER A 275 -3.24 3.82 22.72
CA SER A 275 -2.78 2.70 23.55
C SER A 275 -3.84 1.61 23.61
N LEU A 276 -3.43 0.37 23.88
CA LEU A 276 -4.35 -0.73 24.10
C LEU A 276 -5.07 -0.58 25.44
N THR A 277 -6.38 -0.88 25.45
CA THR A 277 -7.12 -1.13 26.68
C THR A 277 -6.81 -2.55 27.20
N GLU A 278 -7.32 -2.90 28.38
CA GLU A 278 -7.23 -4.29 28.88
C GLU A 278 -7.87 -5.29 27.90
N SER A 279 -9.04 -4.96 27.34
CA SER A 279 -9.71 -5.75 26.32
C SER A 279 -8.89 -5.84 25.02
N GLY A 280 -8.21 -4.76 24.64
CA GLY A 280 -7.29 -4.76 23.50
C GLY A 280 -6.07 -5.66 23.70
N LEU A 281 -5.49 -5.67 24.91
CA LEU A 281 -4.41 -6.58 25.28
C LEU A 281 -4.86 -8.05 25.25
N GLN A 282 -6.06 -8.35 25.75
CA GLN A 282 -6.65 -9.68 25.67
C GLN A 282 -6.85 -10.12 24.20
N LYS A 283 -7.38 -9.24 23.34
CA LYS A 283 -7.51 -9.52 21.90
C LYS A 283 -6.16 -9.78 21.24
N ARG A 284 -5.12 -8.99 21.58
CA ARG A 284 -3.75 -9.19 21.08
C ARG A 284 -3.17 -10.52 21.52
N GLN A 285 -3.37 -10.92 22.78
CA GLN A 285 -2.94 -12.21 23.30
C GLN A 285 -3.65 -13.37 22.60
N ALA A 286 -4.97 -13.27 22.38
CA ALA A 286 -5.73 -14.25 21.62
C ALA A 286 -5.19 -14.40 20.18
N LEU A 287 -4.84 -13.29 19.53
CA LEU A 287 -4.22 -13.31 18.21
C LEU A 287 -2.84 -14.00 18.22
N THR A 288 -1.99 -13.74 19.24
CA THR A 288 -0.71 -14.45 19.41
C THR A 288 -0.92 -15.94 19.63
N ALA A 289 -1.85 -16.32 20.51
CA ALA A 289 -2.14 -17.73 20.82
C ALA A 289 -2.59 -18.47 19.55
N ARG A 290 -3.52 -17.89 18.81
CA ARG A 290 -4.00 -18.47 17.55
C ARG A 290 -2.92 -18.54 16.47
N ALA A 291 -2.02 -17.56 16.40
CA ALA A 291 -0.85 -17.61 15.50
C ALA A 291 0.11 -18.74 15.88
N LYS A 292 0.32 -19.00 17.18
CA LYS A 292 1.13 -20.13 17.66
C LYS A 292 0.47 -21.48 17.33
N GLU A 293 -0.83 -21.62 17.59
CA GLU A 293 -1.59 -22.82 17.25
C GLU A 293 -1.54 -23.10 15.75
N PHE A 294 -1.87 -22.10 14.93
CA PHE A 294 -1.76 -22.20 13.47
C PHE A 294 -0.36 -22.61 13.03
N THR A 295 0.69 -22.01 13.59
CA THR A 295 2.08 -22.37 13.25
C THR A 295 2.39 -23.81 13.64
N ALA A 296 1.96 -24.26 14.81
CA ALA A 296 2.14 -25.64 15.26
C ALA A 296 1.41 -26.65 14.36
N GLU A 297 0.20 -26.31 13.90
CA GLU A 297 -0.55 -27.12 12.93
C GLU A 297 0.17 -27.20 11.58
N GLN A 298 0.65 -26.06 11.04
CA GLN A 298 1.35 -26.04 9.76
C GLN A 298 2.72 -26.74 9.80
N LEU A 299 3.36 -26.81 10.97
CA LEU A 299 4.63 -27.49 11.18
C LEU A 299 4.46 -28.90 11.76
N ALA A 300 3.24 -29.42 11.83
CA ALA A 300 2.98 -30.76 12.34
C ALA A 300 3.75 -31.81 11.51
N GLY A 301 4.56 -32.62 12.20
CA GLY A 301 5.40 -33.64 11.57
C GLY A 301 6.80 -33.17 11.17
N VAL A 302 7.14 -31.89 11.35
CA VAL A 302 8.51 -31.37 11.22
C VAL A 302 9.23 -31.50 12.56
N SER A 303 10.50 -31.91 12.55
CA SER A 303 11.25 -32.08 13.81
C SER A 303 11.60 -30.73 14.46
N ASP A 304 11.63 -30.68 15.79
CA ASP A 304 12.04 -29.47 16.54
C ASP A 304 13.45 -29.00 16.14
N ALA A 305 14.34 -29.95 15.80
CA ALA A 305 15.69 -29.64 15.34
C ALA A 305 15.69 -28.89 14.00
N ASP A 306 14.84 -29.29 13.05
CA ASP A 306 14.71 -28.65 11.75
C ASP A 306 14.03 -27.28 11.86
N ILE A 307 12.98 -27.17 12.69
CA ILE A 307 12.32 -25.88 12.99
C ILE A 307 13.33 -24.90 13.60
N ALA A 308 14.13 -25.36 14.57
CA ALA A 308 15.16 -24.54 15.19
C ALA A 308 16.27 -24.16 14.19
N ALA A 309 16.66 -25.06 13.29
CA ALA A 309 17.63 -24.76 12.24
C ALA A 309 17.10 -23.71 11.26
N ALA A 310 15.88 -23.88 10.75
CA ALA A 310 15.23 -22.91 9.88
C ALA A 310 15.09 -21.54 10.57
N SER A 311 14.67 -21.51 11.83
CA SER A 311 14.54 -20.27 12.61
C SER A 311 15.86 -19.52 12.72
N ARG A 312 16.99 -20.21 12.98
CA ARG A 312 18.31 -19.58 13.01
C ARG A 312 18.72 -18.99 11.66
N VAL A 313 18.40 -19.68 10.56
CA VAL A 313 18.68 -19.16 9.20
C VAL A 313 17.86 -17.90 8.95
N LEU A 314 16.57 -17.90 9.28
CA LEU A 314 15.69 -16.73 9.12
C LEU A 314 16.15 -15.55 9.99
N GLN A 315 16.50 -15.79 11.26
CA GLN A 315 17.03 -14.76 12.16
C GLN A 315 18.29 -14.11 11.61
N LYS A 316 19.25 -14.92 11.15
CA LYS A 316 20.48 -14.43 10.51
C LYS A 316 20.19 -13.54 9.29
N LEU A 317 19.19 -13.89 8.48
CA LEU A 317 18.80 -13.11 7.30
C LEU A 317 18.12 -11.78 7.67
N LEU A 318 17.44 -11.73 8.82
CA LEU A 318 16.83 -10.51 9.36
C LEU A 318 17.83 -9.63 10.15
N GLY A 319 19.08 -10.08 10.31
CA GLY A 319 20.10 -9.36 11.08
C GLY A 319 19.98 -9.52 12.60
N HIS A 320 19.29 -10.57 13.06
CA HIS A 320 19.19 -10.97 14.47
C HIS A 320 20.22 -12.03 14.86
#